data_AF-A0A330GM21-F1
#
_entry.id   AF-A0A330GM21-F1
#
_cell.length_a   1.000
_cell.length_b   1.000
_cell.length_c   1.000
_cell.angle_alpha   90.00
_cell.angle_beta   90.00
_cell.angle_gamma   90.00
#
_symmetry.space_group_name_H-M   'P 1'
#
loop_
_entity.id
_entity.type
_entity.pdbx_description
1 polymer ?
#
loop_
_entity_poly.entity_id
_entity_poly.type
_entity_poly.pdbx_seq_one_letter_code
_entity_poly.pdbx_strand_id
1 'polypeptide(L)'
;MATAALGLARQALMLWLVGGVISETAVAQEIPPPAYQLAARQAGIPSVVLYAVALQESGMRRNGRVVPWPWSLNVAGESQRFATRVEACAGLQLALRQVPPTRVDAGLGQINLGYQKHRYGRPCDLLDPYANLAIAAQILREQHTPGEDWLLAIGRYHRPAGGAPAARYRRSVAQHLERVQASSRAASDVRKETPP
;
A
#
# COMPACT_ATOMS: atom_id res chain seq x y z
N MET A 1 -63.30 8.14 -65.50
CA MET A 1 -63.41 6.84 -64.79
C MET A 1 -61.97 6.34 -64.61
N ALA A 2 -61.40 6.10 -63.45
CA ALA A 2 -61.92 5.68 -62.15
C ALA A 2 -61.15 6.35 -60.97
N THR A 3 -61.83 6.40 -59.83
CA THR A 3 -61.37 6.86 -58.50
C THR A 3 -60.76 5.71 -57.68
N ALA A 4 -59.72 5.99 -56.88
CA ALA A 4 -59.47 5.47 -55.52
C ALA A 4 -58.09 6.01 -55.06
N ALA A 5 -57.98 6.93 -54.10
CA ALA A 5 -58.16 6.82 -52.65
C ALA A 5 -56.82 6.57 -51.89
N LEU A 6 -56.65 7.42 -50.88
CA LEU A 6 -55.50 7.74 -50.03
C LEU A 6 -54.73 6.58 -49.37
N GLY A 7 -53.45 6.85 -49.09
CA GLY A 7 -52.70 6.28 -47.97
C GLY A 7 -51.59 7.23 -47.50
N LEU A 8 -51.85 7.99 -46.42
CA LEU A 8 -50.85 8.77 -45.67
C LEU A 8 -49.98 7.83 -44.83
N ALA A 9 -48.66 8.00 -44.84
CA ALA A 9 -47.80 7.49 -43.78
C ALA A 9 -46.74 8.53 -43.41
N ARG A 10 -46.69 8.79 -42.10
CA ARG A 10 -46.00 9.88 -41.40
C ARG A 10 -44.47 9.71 -41.37
N GLN A 11 -43.78 10.85 -41.30
CA GLN A 11 -42.34 11.01 -41.09
C GLN A 11 -41.86 10.33 -39.79
N ALA A 12 -40.61 9.87 -39.77
CA ALA A 12 -39.84 9.72 -38.54
C ALA A 12 -38.34 9.95 -38.82
N LEU A 13 -37.86 11.16 -38.51
CA LEU A 13 -36.44 11.50 -38.45
C LEU A 13 -35.90 10.98 -37.11
N MET A 14 -35.12 9.91 -37.12
CA MET A 14 -34.47 9.36 -35.92
C MET A 14 -33.21 10.19 -35.59
N LEU A 15 -33.30 11.04 -34.57
CA LEU A 15 -32.15 11.66 -33.90
C LEU A 15 -31.45 10.61 -33.03
N TRP A 16 -30.22 10.25 -33.38
CA TRP A 16 -29.33 9.49 -32.52
C TRP A 16 -28.80 10.38 -31.39
N LEU A 17 -29.42 10.29 -30.21
CA LEU A 17 -28.85 10.78 -28.96
C LEU A 17 -27.71 9.83 -28.55
N VAL A 18 -26.47 10.24 -28.79
CA VAL A 18 -25.30 9.59 -28.21
C VAL A 18 -25.27 9.93 -26.72
N GLY A 19 -25.90 9.08 -25.90
CA GLY A 19 -25.77 9.11 -24.45
C GLY A 19 -24.35 8.69 -24.07
N GLY A 20 -23.50 9.67 -23.76
CA GLY A 20 -22.18 9.41 -23.19
C GLY A 20 -22.32 8.79 -21.80
N VAL A 21 -21.98 7.52 -21.67
CA VAL A 21 -21.85 6.85 -20.37
C VAL A 21 -20.52 7.31 -19.77
N ILE A 22 -20.55 8.35 -18.94
CA ILE A 22 -19.46 8.67 -18.01
C ILE A 22 -19.34 7.50 -17.04
N SER A 23 -18.42 6.58 -17.33
CA SER A 23 -18.03 5.55 -16.38
C SER A 23 -17.22 6.23 -15.28
N GLU A 24 -17.84 6.54 -14.16
CA GLU A 24 -17.11 6.91 -12.95
C GLU A 24 -16.29 5.70 -12.52
N THR A 25 -14.97 5.75 -12.78
CA THR A 25 -14.06 4.78 -12.18
C THR A 25 -14.05 5.04 -10.69
N ALA A 26 -14.84 4.26 -9.93
CA ALA A 26 -14.80 4.28 -8.48
C ALA A 26 -13.36 3.94 -8.03
N VAL A 27 -12.61 4.95 -7.61
CA VAL A 27 -11.29 4.75 -7.01
C VAL A 27 -11.53 4.00 -5.71
N ALA A 28 -11.25 2.70 -5.73
CA ALA A 28 -11.49 1.83 -4.59
C ALA A 28 -10.73 2.36 -3.36
N GLN A 29 -11.49 2.71 -2.32
CA GLN A 29 -10.95 3.34 -1.13
C GLN A 29 -9.91 2.43 -0.45
N GLU A 30 -8.74 2.98 -0.13
CA GLU A 30 -7.66 2.35 0.66
C GLU A 30 -7.69 2.84 2.11
N ILE A 31 -8.66 2.38 2.91
CA ILE A 31 -8.56 2.49 4.36
C ILE A 31 -7.46 1.51 4.83
N PRO A 32 -6.48 1.92 5.65
CA PRO A 32 -5.46 1.01 6.16
C PRO A 32 -6.08 -0.25 6.78
N PRO A 33 -5.66 -1.48 6.39
CA PRO A 33 -6.24 -2.70 6.94
C PRO A 33 -6.06 -2.83 8.48
N PRO A 34 -6.89 -3.61 9.18
CA PRO A 34 -6.90 -3.68 10.65
C PRO A 34 -5.54 -3.98 11.30
N ALA A 35 -4.71 -4.82 10.68
CA ALA A 35 -3.38 -5.14 11.20
C ALA A 35 -2.47 -3.89 11.29
N TYR A 36 -2.54 -3.00 10.30
CA TYR A 36 -1.80 -1.72 10.31
C TYR A 36 -2.32 -0.79 11.39
N GLN A 37 -3.65 -0.71 11.55
CA GLN A 37 -4.24 0.12 12.59
C GLN A 37 -3.85 -0.38 13.99
N LEU A 38 -3.84 -1.69 14.20
CA LEU A 38 -3.42 -2.29 15.46
C LEU A 38 -1.96 -1.95 15.80
N ALA A 39 -1.03 -2.26 14.89
CA ALA A 39 0.39 -1.99 15.10
C ALA A 39 0.68 -0.49 15.28
N ALA A 40 0.04 0.36 14.47
CA ALA A 40 0.18 1.80 14.55
C ALA A 40 -0.32 2.36 15.89
N ARG A 41 -1.49 1.90 16.37
CA ARG A 41 -2.01 2.29 17.69
C ARG A 41 -1.06 1.88 18.81
N GLN A 42 -0.54 0.66 18.79
CA GLN A 42 0.38 0.15 19.80
C GLN A 42 1.69 0.96 19.87
N ALA A 43 2.20 1.43 18.72
CA ALA A 43 3.40 2.27 18.65
C ALA A 43 3.12 3.78 18.81
N GLY A 44 1.85 4.20 18.90
CA GLY A 44 1.47 5.60 18.97
C GLY A 44 1.84 6.39 17.71
N ILE A 45 1.60 5.82 16.53
CA ILE A 45 1.82 6.44 15.21
C ILE A 45 0.53 6.45 14.37
N PRO A 46 0.39 7.31 13.34
CA PRO A 46 -0.75 7.26 12.44
C PRO A 46 -0.74 6.00 11.56
N SER A 47 -1.87 5.30 11.47
CA SER A 47 -2.00 4.09 10.65
C SER A 47 -1.80 4.33 9.15
N VAL A 48 -2.20 5.51 8.66
CA VAL A 48 -1.98 5.93 7.26
C VAL A 48 -0.49 6.06 6.93
N VAL A 49 0.33 6.48 7.89
CA VAL A 49 1.80 6.59 7.73
C VAL A 49 2.41 5.20 7.63
N LEU A 50 2.08 4.30 8.55
CA LEU A 50 2.58 2.92 8.51
C LEU A 50 2.17 2.19 7.22
N TYR A 51 0.92 2.38 6.77
CA TYR A 51 0.42 1.75 5.56
C TYR A 51 1.10 2.29 4.31
N ALA A 52 1.32 3.61 4.21
CA ALA A 52 2.03 4.21 3.10
C ALA A 52 3.51 3.75 3.02
N VAL A 53 4.17 3.60 4.16
CA VAL A 53 5.51 2.99 4.23
C VAL A 53 5.48 1.56 3.70
N ALA A 54 4.56 0.71 4.17
CA ALA A 54 4.49 -0.67 3.70
C ALA A 54 4.17 -0.79 2.20
N LEU A 55 3.36 0.13 1.66
CA LEU A 55 3.11 0.22 0.21
C LEU A 55 4.40 0.52 -0.57
N GLN A 56 5.25 1.40 -0.05
CA GLN A 56 6.54 1.71 -0.67
C GLN A 56 7.54 0.55 -0.54
N GLU A 57 7.56 -0.11 0.62
CA GLU A 57 8.55 -1.15 0.95
C GLU A 57 8.26 -2.49 0.26
N SER A 58 7.00 -2.94 0.28
CA SER A 58 6.63 -4.27 -0.19
C SER A 58 5.46 -4.28 -1.17
N GLY A 59 5.07 -3.11 -1.67
CA GLY A 59 3.97 -2.97 -2.63
C GLY A 59 4.15 -3.85 -3.86
N MET A 60 3.07 -4.53 -4.25
CA MET A 60 2.99 -5.25 -5.52
C MET A 60 1.60 -5.09 -6.14
N ARG A 61 1.53 -5.18 -7.47
CA ARG A 61 0.25 -5.08 -8.18
C ARG A 61 -0.52 -6.41 -8.09
N ARG A 62 -1.73 -6.38 -7.55
CA ARG A 62 -2.69 -7.49 -7.45
C ARG A 62 -4.09 -6.98 -7.72
N ASN A 63 -4.85 -7.66 -8.58
CA ASN A 63 -6.25 -7.34 -8.89
C ASN A 63 -6.46 -5.84 -9.23
N GLY A 64 -5.57 -5.28 -10.04
CA GLY A 64 -5.64 -3.86 -10.45
C GLY A 64 -5.20 -2.84 -9.39
N ARG A 65 -4.79 -3.27 -8.19
CA ARG A 65 -4.38 -2.39 -7.08
C ARG A 65 -2.96 -2.69 -6.62
N VAL A 66 -2.30 -1.72 -5.99
CA VAL A 66 -1.01 -1.94 -5.33
C VAL A 66 -1.26 -2.23 -3.86
N VAL A 67 -0.83 -3.38 -3.38
CA VAL A 67 -0.99 -3.80 -1.98
C VAL A 67 0.35 -4.24 -1.41
N PRO A 68 0.64 -3.96 -0.12
CA PRO A 68 1.83 -4.51 0.53
C PRO A 68 1.79 -6.04 0.55
N TRP A 69 2.91 -6.69 0.26
CA TRP A 69 2.98 -8.15 0.20
C TRP A 69 3.84 -8.73 1.33
N PRO A 70 3.31 -9.57 2.22
CA PRO A 70 4.01 -9.98 3.44
C PRO A 70 5.13 -10.98 3.20
N TRP A 71 5.12 -11.68 2.08
CA TRP A 71 6.13 -12.70 1.74
C TRP A 71 7.09 -12.16 0.71
N SER A 72 7.66 -11.01 1.06
CA SER A 72 8.56 -10.19 0.28
C SER A 72 9.96 -10.24 0.87
N LEU A 73 10.97 -10.53 0.05
CA LEU A 73 12.37 -10.40 0.44
C LEU A 73 13.06 -9.37 -0.46
N ASN A 74 14.04 -8.66 0.10
CA ASN A 74 15.09 -8.02 -0.67
C ASN A 74 16.39 -8.74 -0.32
N VAL A 75 17.07 -9.32 -1.31
CA VAL A 75 18.33 -10.02 -1.13
C VAL A 75 19.38 -9.29 -1.93
N ALA A 76 20.29 -8.61 -1.24
CA ALA A 76 21.42 -7.90 -1.83
C ALA A 76 21.04 -6.86 -2.90
N GLY A 77 19.82 -6.30 -2.85
CA GLY A 77 19.27 -5.37 -3.83
C GLY A 77 18.21 -5.99 -4.74
N GLU A 78 18.06 -7.30 -4.76
CA GLU A 78 17.12 -8.02 -5.61
C GLU A 78 15.81 -8.31 -4.88
N SER A 79 14.71 -7.84 -5.45
CA SER A 79 13.37 -8.07 -4.90
C SER A 79 12.86 -9.47 -5.28
N GLN A 80 12.44 -10.24 -4.28
CA GLN A 80 11.83 -11.56 -4.43
C GLN A 80 10.45 -11.56 -3.78
N ARG A 81 9.49 -12.26 -4.39
CA ARG A 81 8.09 -12.32 -3.96
C ARG A 81 7.61 -13.76 -4.01
N PHE A 82 7.09 -14.27 -2.89
CA PHE A 82 6.67 -15.66 -2.75
C PHE A 82 5.16 -15.76 -2.56
N ALA A 83 4.56 -16.89 -2.92
CA ALA A 83 3.13 -17.08 -2.80
C ALA A 83 2.71 -17.44 -1.37
N THR A 84 3.63 -17.98 -0.57
CA THR A 84 3.34 -18.40 0.81
C THR A 84 4.45 -18.03 1.78
N ARG A 85 4.12 -18.01 3.08
CA ARG A 85 5.11 -17.83 4.16
C ARG A 85 6.19 -18.91 4.15
N VAL A 86 5.81 -20.15 3.83
CA VAL A 86 6.72 -21.31 3.84
C VAL A 86 7.79 -21.14 2.77
N GLU A 87 7.39 -20.79 1.55
CA GLU A 87 8.31 -20.51 0.44
C GLU A 87 9.24 -19.33 0.74
N ALA A 88 8.69 -18.22 1.27
CA ALA A 88 9.51 -17.09 1.66
C ALA A 88 10.50 -17.43 2.77
N CYS A 89 10.12 -18.28 3.74
CA CYS A 89 11.04 -18.70 4.80
C CYS A 89 12.16 -19.58 4.24
N ALA A 90 11.86 -20.48 3.30
CA ALA A 90 12.87 -21.27 2.62
C ALA A 90 13.85 -20.39 1.81
N GLY A 91 13.32 -19.43 1.04
CA GLY A 91 14.11 -18.44 0.31
C GLY A 91 14.97 -17.58 1.24
N LEU A 92 14.43 -17.16 2.37
CA LEU A 92 15.14 -16.37 3.39
C LEU A 92 16.30 -17.15 4.00
N GLN A 93 16.08 -18.42 4.35
CA GLN A 93 17.14 -19.29 4.88
C GLN A 93 18.25 -19.53 3.84
N LEU A 94 17.90 -19.65 2.56
CA LEU A 94 18.89 -19.76 1.48
C LEU A 94 19.71 -18.48 1.34
N ALA A 95 19.04 -17.32 1.28
CA ALA A 95 19.70 -16.02 1.17
C ALA A 95 20.71 -15.79 2.32
N LEU A 96 20.33 -16.15 3.54
CA LEU A 96 21.20 -16.04 4.73
C LEU A 96 22.45 -16.92 4.70
N ARG A 97 22.51 -17.94 3.83
CA ARG A 97 23.73 -18.73 3.59
C ARG A 97 24.62 -18.12 2.52
N GLN A 98 24.10 -17.20 1.71
CA GLN A 98 24.77 -16.66 0.52
C GLN A 98 25.31 -15.25 0.76
N VAL A 99 24.60 -14.42 1.52
CA VAL A 99 24.96 -13.03 1.77
C VAL A 99 24.85 -12.67 3.25
N PRO A 100 25.58 -11.65 3.72
CA PRO A 100 25.45 -11.16 5.10
C PRO A 100 23.99 -10.77 5.43
N PRO A 101 23.50 -11.00 6.66
CA PRO A 101 22.15 -10.61 7.07
C PRO A 101 21.84 -9.12 6.89
N THR A 102 22.85 -8.25 6.94
CA THR A 102 22.72 -6.80 6.69
C THR A 102 22.34 -6.46 5.25
N ARG A 103 22.44 -7.42 4.33
CA ARG A 103 22.00 -7.31 2.93
C ARG A 103 20.67 -7.99 2.67
N VAL A 104 19.92 -8.36 3.72
CA VAL A 104 18.63 -9.04 3.57
C VAL A 104 17.55 -8.28 4.33
N ASP A 105 16.47 -7.94 3.64
CA ASP A 105 15.27 -7.34 4.23
C ASP A 105 14.07 -8.26 4.03
N ALA A 106 13.14 -8.28 4.99
CA ALA A 106 11.99 -9.17 4.94
C ALA A 106 10.66 -8.50 5.33
N GLY A 107 9.59 -8.96 4.69
CA GLY A 107 8.20 -8.72 5.06
C GLY A 107 7.67 -7.35 4.68
N LEU A 108 6.53 -6.98 5.26
CA LEU A 108 5.71 -5.82 4.87
C LEU A 108 6.46 -4.49 4.95
N GLY A 109 7.25 -4.28 6.00
CA GLY A 109 8.07 -3.09 6.22
C GLY A 109 9.52 -3.24 5.78
N GLN A 110 9.89 -4.35 5.12
CA GLN A 110 11.27 -4.66 4.72
C GLN A 110 12.27 -4.48 5.88
N ILE A 111 12.04 -5.22 6.97
CA ILE A 111 12.90 -5.16 8.16
C ILE A 111 14.23 -5.83 7.85
N ASN A 112 15.34 -5.10 8.04
CA ASN A 112 16.67 -5.61 7.79
C ASN A 112 17.11 -6.65 8.83
N LEU A 113 17.55 -7.81 8.36
CA LEU A 113 17.87 -8.96 9.21
C LEU A 113 19.13 -8.75 10.05
N GLY A 114 20.12 -8.01 9.54
CA GLY A 114 21.34 -7.70 10.27
C GLY A 114 21.12 -6.59 11.29
N TYR A 115 20.69 -5.43 10.84
CA TYR A 115 20.58 -4.23 11.69
C TYR A 115 19.51 -4.35 12.77
N GLN A 116 18.44 -5.13 12.53
CA GLN A 116 17.32 -5.27 13.48
C GLN A 116 17.31 -6.63 14.20
N LYS A 117 18.45 -7.33 14.29
CA LYS A 117 18.52 -8.68 14.91
C LYS A 117 17.96 -8.75 16.33
N HIS A 118 18.06 -7.65 17.08
CA HIS A 118 17.59 -7.53 18.46
C HIS A 118 16.05 -7.49 18.60
N ARG A 119 15.30 -7.34 17.49
CA ARG A 119 13.83 -7.20 17.51
C ARG A 119 13.06 -8.48 17.22
N TYR A 120 13.74 -9.58 16.88
CA TYR A 120 13.08 -10.83 16.51
C TYR A 120 13.86 -12.05 17.04
N GLY A 121 13.13 -13.12 17.32
CA GLY A 121 13.72 -14.40 17.73
C GLY A 121 14.43 -15.08 16.56
N ARG A 122 13.65 -15.54 15.58
CA ARG A 122 14.14 -16.25 14.38
C ARG A 122 13.87 -15.42 13.11
N PRO A 123 14.72 -15.50 12.08
CA PRO A 123 14.54 -14.70 10.85
C PRO A 123 13.15 -14.83 10.21
N CYS A 124 12.59 -16.03 10.16
CA CYS A 124 11.25 -16.26 9.55
C CYS A 124 10.07 -15.71 10.39
N ASP A 125 10.31 -15.21 11.60
CA ASP A 125 9.30 -14.48 12.36
C ASP A 125 9.00 -13.12 11.68
N LEU A 126 9.94 -12.56 10.91
CA LEU A 126 9.73 -11.34 10.11
C LEU A 126 8.78 -11.53 8.93
N LEU A 127 8.42 -12.76 8.58
CA LEU A 127 7.44 -13.08 7.55
C LEU A 127 6.02 -13.26 8.11
N ASP A 128 5.85 -13.13 9.42
CA ASP A 128 4.54 -12.94 10.04
C ASP A 128 4.09 -11.48 9.87
N PRO A 129 2.92 -11.21 9.26
CA PRO A 129 2.45 -9.85 9.01
C PRO A 129 2.33 -8.99 10.27
N TYR A 130 1.87 -9.56 11.38
CA TYR A 130 1.62 -8.80 12.61
C TYR A 130 2.93 -8.47 13.32
N ALA A 131 3.83 -9.45 13.44
CA ALA A 131 5.14 -9.23 14.03
C ALA A 131 5.95 -8.21 13.22
N ASN A 132 5.94 -8.32 11.88
CA ASN A 132 6.66 -7.40 11.01
C ASN A 132 6.13 -5.96 11.14
N LEU A 133 4.80 -5.77 11.13
CA LEU A 133 4.20 -4.45 11.27
C LEU A 133 4.45 -3.85 12.66
N ALA A 134 4.43 -4.64 13.72
CA ALA A 134 4.76 -4.16 15.07
C ALA A 134 6.19 -3.63 15.13
N ILE A 135 7.16 -4.36 14.56
CA ILE A 135 8.56 -3.92 14.48
C ILE A 135 8.70 -2.66 13.61
N ALA A 136 8.08 -2.64 12.42
CA ALA A 136 8.13 -1.48 11.52
C ALA A 136 7.57 -0.22 12.20
N ALA A 137 6.44 -0.35 12.90
CA ALA A 137 5.81 0.75 13.62
C ALA A 137 6.69 1.30 14.74
N GLN A 138 7.36 0.42 15.49
CA GLN A 138 8.32 0.81 16.53
C GLN A 138 9.52 1.55 15.95
N ILE A 139 10.15 1.02 14.90
CA ILE A 139 11.28 1.68 14.24
C ILE A 139 10.86 3.06 13.74
N LEU A 140 9.69 3.16 13.09
CA LEU A 140 9.21 4.44 12.59
C LEU A 140 8.92 5.44 13.71
N ARG A 141 8.39 4.97 14.85
CA ARG A 141 8.20 5.80 16.03
C ARG A 141 9.53 6.31 16.58
N GLU A 142 10.55 5.47 16.66
CA GLU A 142 11.89 5.85 17.12
C GLU A 142 12.56 6.87 16.20
N GLN A 143 12.21 6.88 14.92
CA GLN A 143 12.68 7.88 13.98
C GLN A 143 11.92 9.22 14.07
N HIS A 144 10.84 9.32 14.84
CA HIS A 144 9.99 10.51 14.90
C HIS A 144 10.33 11.40 16.10
N THR A 145 10.55 12.69 15.84
CA THR A 145 10.70 13.70 16.90
C THR A 145 9.33 14.31 17.20
N PRO A 146 8.93 14.48 18.47
CA PRO A 146 7.67 15.13 18.81
C PRO A 146 7.50 16.50 18.12
N GLY A 147 6.34 16.72 17.49
CA GLY A 147 6.03 17.94 16.74
C GLY A 147 6.58 17.98 15.31
N GLU A 148 7.38 16.99 14.90
CA GLU A 148 7.94 16.92 13.54
C GLU A 148 6.95 16.35 12.53
N ASP A 149 7.09 16.75 11.26
CA ASP A 149 6.40 16.10 10.14
C ASP A 149 6.84 14.61 10.02
N TRP A 150 5.84 13.72 9.94
CA TRP A 150 6.04 12.29 9.73
C TRP A 150 6.85 11.97 8.47
N LEU A 151 6.81 12.80 7.42
CA LEU A 151 7.65 12.59 6.23
C LEU A 151 9.14 12.64 6.57
N LEU A 152 9.57 13.44 7.55
CA LEU A 152 10.97 13.46 7.97
C LEU A 152 11.37 12.15 8.65
N ALA A 153 10.51 11.62 9.53
CA ALA A 153 10.70 10.32 10.17
C ALA A 153 10.71 9.16 9.16
N ILE A 154 9.82 9.20 8.16
CA ILE A 154 9.78 8.25 7.04
C ILE A 154 11.11 8.24 6.27
N GLY A 155 11.70 9.41 6.02
CA GLY A 155 13.01 9.50 5.37
C GLY A 155 14.10 8.80 6.18
N ARG A 156 14.11 8.99 7.50
CA ARG A 156 15.06 8.35 8.41
C ARG A 156 14.81 6.85 8.59
N TYR A 157 13.56 6.40 8.55
CA TYR A 157 13.21 4.98 8.56
C TYR A 157 13.95 4.21 7.48
N HIS A 158 13.92 4.72 6.24
CA HIS A 158 14.59 4.10 5.11
C HIS A 158 16.10 4.35 5.08
N ARG A 159 16.52 5.58 5.42
CA ARG A 159 17.94 5.96 5.40
C ARG A 159 18.22 6.90 6.58
N PRO A 160 18.68 6.38 7.74
CA PRO A 160 18.95 7.19 8.92
C PRO A 160 19.96 8.32 8.68
N ALA A 161 20.93 8.09 7.79
CA ALA A 161 21.92 9.09 7.38
C ALA A 161 21.34 10.26 6.55
N GLY A 162 20.06 10.20 6.14
CA GLY A 162 19.41 11.25 5.37
C GLY A 162 19.91 11.37 3.93
N GLY A 163 19.99 12.61 3.44
CA GLY A 163 20.48 12.95 2.10
C GLY A 163 19.50 12.68 0.96
N ALA A 164 20.03 12.70 -0.27
CA ALA A 164 19.23 12.51 -1.49
C ALA A 164 18.43 11.19 -1.52
N PRO A 165 18.94 10.03 -1.03
CA PRO A 165 18.15 8.80 -0.96
C PRO A 165 16.92 8.94 -0.06
N ALA A 166 17.09 9.50 1.15
CA ALA A 166 15.95 9.75 2.05
C ALA A 166 14.95 10.71 1.41
N ALA A 167 15.41 11.78 0.74
CA ALA A 167 14.54 12.72 0.06
C ALA A 167 13.71 12.08 -1.06
N ARG A 168 14.31 11.19 -1.87
CA ARG A 168 13.58 10.42 -2.89
C ARG A 168 12.55 9.48 -2.28
N TYR A 169 12.93 8.80 -1.20
CA TYR A 169 12.04 7.91 -0.48
C TYR A 169 10.82 8.65 0.08
N ARG A 170 11.03 9.82 0.73
CA ARG A 170 9.93 10.68 1.23
C ARG A 170 8.94 11.06 0.14
N ARG A 171 9.41 11.44 -1.04
CA ARG A 171 8.52 11.79 -2.17
C ARG A 171 7.67 10.61 -2.61
N SER A 172 8.26 9.42 -2.67
CA SER A 172 7.54 8.21 -3.07
C SER A 172 6.47 7.84 -2.03
N VAL A 173 6.81 7.90 -0.74
CA VAL A 173 5.84 7.66 0.34
C VAL A 173 4.76 8.76 0.42
N ALA A 174 5.08 10.02 0.13
CA ALA A 174 4.10 11.10 0.07
C ALA A 174 2.99 10.82 -0.95
N GLN A 175 3.34 10.30 -2.12
CA GLN A 175 2.35 9.87 -3.13
C GLN A 175 1.44 8.76 -2.62
N HIS A 176 1.99 7.81 -1.84
CA HIS A 176 1.19 6.78 -1.18
C HIS A 176 0.25 7.38 -0.11
N LEU A 177 0.76 8.31 0.72
CA LEU A 177 -0.01 8.99 1.76
C LEU A 177 -1.20 9.75 1.19
N GLU A 178 -1.01 10.53 0.13
CA GLU A 178 -2.08 11.29 -0.52
C GLU A 178 -3.22 10.38 -0.98
N ARG A 179 -2.91 9.25 -1.63
CA ARG A 179 -3.91 8.27 -2.07
C ARG A 179 -4.70 7.64 -0.92
N VAL A 180 -4.00 7.27 0.15
CA VAL A 180 -4.61 6.63 1.33
C VAL A 180 -5.48 7.63 2.11
N GLN A 181 -5.04 8.87 2.23
CA GLN A 181 -5.80 9.93 2.92
C GLN A 181 -7.03 10.36 2.14
N ALA A 182 -6.92 10.54 0.81
CA ALA A 182 -8.06 10.86 -0.05
C ALA A 182 -9.15 9.78 0.08
N SER A 183 -8.74 8.50 0.08
CA SER A 183 -9.64 7.37 0.29
C SER A 183 -10.31 7.37 1.66
N SER A 184 -9.57 7.71 2.71
CA SER A 184 -10.07 7.70 4.08
C SER A 184 -11.09 8.81 4.34
N ARG A 185 -10.91 10.00 3.73
CA ARG A 185 -11.87 11.10 3.82
C ARG A 185 -13.19 10.74 3.13
N ALA A 186 -13.11 10.25 1.89
CA ALA A 186 -14.29 9.81 1.16
C ALA A 186 -15.06 8.69 1.90
N ALA A 187 -14.36 7.79 2.61
CA ALA A 187 -15.01 6.77 3.45
C ALA A 187 -15.80 7.37 4.63
N SER A 188 -15.24 8.42 5.24
CA SER A 188 -15.86 9.08 6.39
C SER A 188 -17.10 9.89 5.99
N ASP A 189 -17.13 10.43 4.77
CA ASP A 189 -18.25 11.21 4.28
C ASP A 189 -19.43 10.30 3.90
N VAL A 190 -19.18 9.19 3.19
CA VAL A 190 -20.23 8.18 2.89
C VAL A 190 -20.89 7.65 4.17
N ARG A 191 -20.12 7.42 5.23
CA ARG A 191 -20.66 6.95 6.52
C ARG A 191 -21.58 7.97 7.19
N LYS A 192 -21.38 9.28 6.97
CA LYS A 192 -22.22 10.33 7.56
C LYS A 192 -23.54 10.51 6.80
N GLU A 193 -23.58 10.16 5.53
CA GLU A 193 -24.77 10.33 4.66
C GLU A 193 -25.78 9.17 4.77
N THR A 194 -25.40 8.04 5.37
CA THR A 194 -26.30 6.88 5.54
C THR A 194 -26.74 6.79 7.02
N PRO A 195 -28.00 7.13 7.38
CA PRO A 195 -28.50 6.92 8.73
C PRO A 195 -28.73 5.42 9.00
N PRO A 196 -28.73 4.99 10.28
CA PRO A 196 -28.98 3.60 10.67
C PRO A 196 -30.39 3.10 10.32
#